data_AF-A0A538JT23-F1
#
_entry.id   AF-A0A538JT23-F1
#
_cell.length_a   1.000
_cell.length_b   1.000
_cell.length_c   1.000
_cell.angle_alpha   90.00
_cell.angle_beta   90.00
_cell.angle_gamma   90.00
#
_symmetry.space_group_name_H-M   'P 1'
#
loop_
_entity.id
_entity.type
_entity.pdbx_description
1 polymer ?
#
loop_
_entity_poly.entity_id
_entity_poly.type
_entity_poly.pdbx_seq_one_letter_code
_entity_poly.pdbx_strand_id
1 'polypeptide(L)'
;MRRFSVRPAITFRGRTFKGLRGWAGKPLHPPLTDIPVGAYLLAAGFDVISAVGGDSHDWARELWHAGTFAFVGGVVVSVLAALTGFWDWWRSSEPGTQARRTINTHAWIMLTVTALAVIHTRTSTPVGIVVISVVVAALVALGSTYGGTLVFDYGFYVETAGDHPVWHKSEQDVLPGRHD
;
A
#
# COMPACT_ATOMS: atom_id res chain seq x y z
N MET A 1 -8.84 -34.28 -9.41
CA MET A 1 -8.43 -33.20 -8.50
C MET A 1 -7.42 -32.30 -9.17
N ARG A 2 -7.90 -31.15 -9.62
CA ARG A 2 -7.04 -30.03 -10.03
C ARG A 2 -6.20 -29.59 -8.84
N ARG A 3 -4.90 -29.38 -9.06
CA ARG A 3 -3.96 -28.89 -8.04
C ARG A 3 -3.75 -27.36 -8.08
N PHE A 4 -4.15 -26.73 -9.18
CA PHE A 4 -3.95 -25.31 -9.42
C PHE A 4 -5.24 -24.66 -9.92
N SER A 5 -5.49 -23.44 -9.46
CA SER A 5 -6.57 -22.57 -9.92
C SER A 5 -5.96 -21.22 -10.33
N VAL A 6 -5.69 -21.06 -11.63
CA VAL A 6 -5.00 -19.87 -12.18
C VAL A 6 -6.01 -18.81 -12.65
N ARG A 7 -7.21 -19.25 -13.03
CA ARG A 7 -8.22 -18.43 -13.72
C ARG A 7 -8.84 -17.33 -12.84
N PRO A 8 -9.21 -17.59 -11.56
CA PRO A 8 -9.84 -16.57 -10.71
C PRO A 8 -8.95 -15.37 -10.40
N ALA A 9 -7.64 -15.59 -10.33
CA ALA A 9 -6.67 -14.55 -10.00
C ALA A 9 -6.56 -13.47 -11.10
N ILE A 10 -6.62 -13.89 -12.37
CA ILE A 10 -6.31 -13.04 -13.55
C ILE A 10 -7.57 -12.51 -14.23
N THR A 11 -8.75 -13.09 -13.99
CA THR A 11 -9.96 -12.74 -14.74
C THR A 11 -10.54 -11.39 -14.32
N PHE A 12 -10.55 -10.43 -15.25
CA PHE A 12 -11.28 -9.16 -15.17
C PHE A 12 -12.63 -9.18 -15.92
N ARG A 13 -12.82 -10.14 -16.82
CA ARG A 13 -14.03 -10.27 -17.64
C ARG A 13 -15.28 -10.47 -16.77
N GLY A 14 -16.32 -9.69 -17.02
CA GLY A 14 -17.59 -9.74 -16.26
C GLY A 14 -17.59 -8.92 -14.97
N ARG A 15 -16.47 -8.31 -14.58
CA ARG A 15 -16.42 -7.40 -13.42
C ARG A 15 -16.81 -5.98 -13.84
N THR A 16 -17.68 -5.34 -13.07
CA THR A 16 -18.01 -3.93 -13.25
C THR A 16 -16.78 -3.06 -12.95
N PHE A 17 -16.40 -2.20 -13.89
CA PHE A 17 -15.37 -1.19 -13.70
C PHE A 17 -15.94 -0.01 -12.88
N LYS A 18 -15.23 0.41 -11.83
CA LYS A 18 -15.67 1.42 -10.87
C LYS A 18 -14.77 2.68 -10.89
N GLY A 19 -14.04 2.91 -11.99
CA GLY A 19 -13.10 4.03 -12.12
C GLY A 19 -11.81 3.80 -11.33
N LEU A 20 -11.30 4.83 -10.63
CA LEU A 20 -10.09 4.74 -9.79
C LEU A 20 -10.21 3.79 -8.59
N ARG A 21 -11.42 3.29 -8.31
CA ARG A 21 -11.69 2.22 -7.33
C ARG A 21 -11.22 0.85 -7.83
N GLY A 22 -10.98 0.70 -9.13
CA GLY A 22 -10.68 -0.58 -9.78
C GLY A 22 -11.92 -1.33 -10.25
N TRP A 23 -11.87 -2.66 -10.15
CA TRP A 23 -12.95 -3.56 -10.56
C TRP A 23 -13.59 -4.19 -9.32
N ALA A 24 -14.84 -4.66 -9.46
CA ALA A 24 -15.50 -5.43 -8.40
C ALA A 24 -14.60 -6.59 -7.92
N GLY A 25 -14.25 -6.64 -6.62
CA GLY A 25 -13.35 -7.64 -6.02
C GLY A 25 -11.86 -7.55 -6.45
N LYS A 26 -11.45 -6.45 -7.09
CA LYS A 26 -10.05 -6.13 -7.47
C LYS A 26 -9.82 -4.62 -7.26
N PRO A 27 -9.70 -4.16 -5.99
CA PRO A 27 -9.47 -2.76 -5.71
C PRO A 27 -8.09 -2.31 -6.19
N LEU A 28 -7.96 -1.04 -6.59
CA LEU A 28 -6.68 -0.47 -7.02
C LEU A 28 -5.82 0.01 -5.84
N HIS A 29 -6.43 0.63 -4.83
CA HIS A 29 -5.68 1.30 -3.77
C HIS A 29 -4.82 0.35 -2.92
N PRO A 30 -5.34 -0.75 -2.33
CA PRO A 30 -4.52 -1.59 -1.45
C PRO A 30 -3.27 -2.18 -2.12
N PRO A 31 -3.34 -2.82 -3.32
CA PRO A 31 -2.14 -3.31 -3.99
C PRO A 31 -1.14 -2.20 -4.36
N LEU A 32 -1.65 -1.00 -4.66
CA LEU A 32 -0.80 0.14 -4.99
C LEU A 32 -0.02 0.64 -3.76
N THR A 33 -0.56 0.49 -2.55
CA THR A 33 0.12 0.89 -1.30
C THR A 33 1.31 -0.01 -0.94
N ASP A 34 1.39 -1.23 -1.46
CA ASP A 34 2.51 -2.14 -1.18
C ASP A 34 3.85 -1.56 -1.66
N ILE A 35 3.83 -0.83 -2.78
CA ILE A 35 5.03 -0.21 -3.36
C ILE A 35 5.63 0.85 -2.44
N PRO A 36 4.92 1.93 -2.05
CA PRO A 36 5.47 2.93 -1.15
C PRO A 36 5.81 2.35 0.23
N VAL A 37 5.06 1.36 0.74
CA VAL A 37 5.40 0.70 2.01
C VAL A 37 6.77 0.03 1.93
N GLY A 38 6.98 -0.81 0.92
CA GLY A 38 8.27 -1.48 0.71
C GLY A 38 9.40 -0.47 0.44
N ALA A 39 9.14 0.51 -0.43
CA ALA A 39 10.11 1.52 -0.81
C ALA A 39 10.63 2.33 0.38
N TYR A 40 9.74 2.84 1.24
CA TYR A 40 10.15 3.67 2.37
C TYR A 40 10.83 2.87 3.49
N LEU A 41 10.37 1.63 3.75
CA LEU A 41 11.02 0.77 4.73
C LEU A 41 12.43 0.38 4.29
N LEU A 42 12.60 0.00 3.01
CA LEU A 42 13.91 -0.32 2.46
C LEU A 42 14.83 0.90 2.40
N ALA A 43 14.32 2.05 1.95
CA ALA A 43 15.10 3.28 1.88
C ALA A 43 15.61 3.70 3.26
N ALA A 44 14.77 3.70 4.29
CA ALA A 44 15.21 3.99 5.66
C ALA A 44 16.27 2.99 6.16
N GLY A 45 16.11 1.71 5.86
CA GLY A 45 17.12 0.69 6.18
C GLY A 45 18.45 0.96 5.48
N PHE A 46 18.43 1.27 4.19
CA PHE A 46 19.62 1.58 3.41
C PHE A 46 20.32 2.86 3.87
N ASP A 47 19.57 3.91 4.17
CA ASP A 47 20.11 5.17 4.69
C ASP A 47 20.80 4.97 6.05
N VAL A 48 20.18 4.22 6.96
CA VAL A 48 20.77 3.91 8.28
C VAL A 48 22.04 3.08 8.12
N ILE A 49 22.00 2.02 7.30
CA ILE A 49 23.17 1.15 7.08
C ILE A 49 24.31 1.95 6.43
N SER A 50 24.00 2.80 5.44
CA SER A 50 24.97 3.70 4.83
C SER A 50 25.58 4.66 5.86
N ALA A 51 24.76 5.27 6.71
CA ALA A 51 25.23 6.22 7.71
C ALA A 51 26.15 5.56 8.76
N VAL A 52 25.85 4.33 9.16
CA VAL A 52 26.71 3.54 10.07
C VAL A 52 28.01 3.10 9.39
N GLY A 53 27.94 2.74 8.11
CA GLY A 53 29.10 2.31 7.31
C GLY A 53 30.11 3.43 7.05
N GLY A 54 29.63 4.66 6.93
CA GLY A 54 30.44 5.85 6.68
C GLY A 54 31.05 5.90 5.28
N ASP A 55 31.66 7.04 4.95
CA ASP A 55 32.09 7.37 3.58
C ASP A 55 33.29 6.56 3.07
N SER A 56 33.95 5.78 3.93
CA SER A 56 35.13 4.98 3.59
C SER A 56 34.81 3.71 2.81
N HIS A 57 33.53 3.35 2.69
CA HIS A 57 33.09 2.10 2.09
C HIS A 57 32.21 2.34 0.87
N ASP A 58 32.58 1.76 -0.28
CA ASP A 58 31.79 1.90 -1.51
C ASP A 58 30.37 1.34 -1.37
N TRP A 59 30.20 0.23 -0.65
CA TRP A 59 28.88 -0.35 -0.41
C TRP A 59 27.95 0.57 0.38
N ALA A 60 28.48 1.44 1.25
CA ALA A 60 27.68 2.39 2.01
C ALA A 60 27.10 3.44 1.05
N ARG A 61 27.94 4.00 0.18
CA ARG A 61 27.53 4.93 -0.88
C ARG A 61 26.47 4.32 -1.80
N GLU A 62 26.65 3.07 -2.22
CA GLU A 62 25.68 2.40 -3.09
C GLU A 62 24.33 2.17 -2.40
N LEU A 63 24.34 1.86 -1.10
CA LEU A 63 23.09 1.78 -0.33
C LEU A 63 22.39 3.13 -0.23
N TRP A 64 23.13 4.23 -0.05
CA TRP A 64 22.54 5.57 -0.07
C TRP A 64 21.90 5.91 -1.43
N HIS A 65 22.54 5.57 -2.55
CA HIS A 65 21.94 5.71 -3.88
C HIS A 65 20.67 4.88 -4.02
N ALA A 66 20.73 3.60 -3.64
CA ALA A 66 19.59 2.69 -3.68
C ALA A 66 18.42 3.22 -2.83
N GLY A 67 18.71 3.71 -1.62
CA GLY A 67 17.74 4.33 -0.72
C GLY A 67 17.07 5.54 -1.37
N THR A 68 17.88 6.44 -1.94
CA THR A 68 17.39 7.63 -2.63
C THR A 68 16.44 7.29 -3.78
N PHE A 69 16.82 6.35 -4.67
CA PHE A 69 15.97 5.97 -5.80
C PHE A 69 14.70 5.22 -5.37
N ALA A 70 14.81 4.31 -4.39
CA ALA A 70 13.65 3.66 -3.80
C ALA A 70 12.68 4.70 -3.23
N PHE A 71 13.20 5.69 -2.50
CA PHE A 71 12.41 6.75 -1.89
C PHE A 71 11.68 7.59 -2.95
N VAL A 72 12.36 8.00 -4.03
CA VAL A 72 11.75 8.73 -5.16
C VAL A 72 10.65 7.90 -5.82
N GLY A 73 10.89 6.61 -6.08
CA GLY A 73 9.87 5.70 -6.60
C GLY A 73 8.66 5.58 -5.66
N GLY A 74 8.93 5.50 -4.35
CA GLY A 74 7.93 5.52 -3.30
C GLY A 74 7.05 6.77 -3.37
N VAL A 75 7.64 7.96 -3.48
CA VAL A 75 6.89 9.24 -3.59
C VAL A 75 5.97 9.26 -4.80
N VAL A 76 6.47 8.87 -5.97
CA VAL A 76 5.67 8.84 -7.20
C VAL A 76 4.44 7.95 -7.02
N VAL A 77 4.61 6.76 -6.44
CA VAL A 77 3.50 5.82 -6.26
C VAL A 77 2.61 6.21 -5.07
N SER A 78 3.14 6.86 -4.03
CA SER A 78 2.33 7.42 -2.94
C SER A 78 1.31 8.44 -3.45
N VAL A 79 1.67 9.28 -4.42
CA VAL A 79 0.72 10.21 -5.04
C VAL A 79 -0.42 9.46 -5.72
N LEU A 80 -0.10 8.42 -6.50
CA LEU A 80 -1.11 7.59 -7.15
C LEU A 80 -2.00 6.88 -6.12
N ALA A 81 -1.41 6.33 -5.05
CA ALA A 81 -2.14 5.70 -3.96
C ALA A 81 -3.06 6.69 -3.23
N ALA A 82 -2.61 7.93 -2.99
CA ALA A 82 -3.43 8.97 -2.39
C ALA A 82 -4.64 9.32 -3.26
N LEU A 83 -4.48 9.37 -4.59
CA LEU A 83 -5.58 9.64 -5.51
C LEU A 83 -6.61 8.51 -5.54
N THR A 84 -6.18 7.25 -5.61
CA THR A 84 -7.11 6.11 -5.57
C THR A 84 -7.79 5.99 -4.20
N GLY A 85 -7.04 6.21 -3.11
CA GLY A 85 -7.56 6.19 -1.74
C GLY A 85 -8.55 7.32 -1.46
N PHE A 86 -8.31 8.52 -2.00
CA PHE A 86 -9.27 9.62 -1.95
C PHE A 86 -10.59 9.25 -2.65
N TRP A 87 -10.52 8.56 -3.79
CA TRP A 87 -11.70 8.13 -4.50
C TRP A 87 -12.49 7.06 -3.72
N ASP A 88 -11.80 6.14 -3.05
CA ASP A 88 -12.40 5.15 -2.16
C ASP A 88 -13.06 5.80 -0.95
N TRP A 89 -12.40 6.78 -0.33
CA TRP A 89 -12.98 7.61 0.72
C TRP A 89 -14.27 8.27 0.20
N TRP A 90 -14.22 9.04 -0.89
CA TRP A 90 -15.37 9.78 -1.39
C TRP A 90 -16.54 8.87 -1.78
N ARG A 91 -16.30 7.80 -2.54
CA ARG A 91 -17.36 7.03 -3.18
C ARG A 91 -17.83 5.80 -2.41
N SER A 92 -17.17 5.44 -1.30
CA SER A 92 -17.36 4.12 -0.69
C SER A 92 -17.31 4.11 0.82
N SER A 93 -17.30 5.27 1.46
CA SER A 93 -17.46 5.33 2.91
C SER A 93 -18.49 6.38 3.30
N GLU A 94 -19.30 6.01 4.28
CA GLU A 94 -20.43 6.79 4.76
C GLU A 94 -19.98 7.66 5.96
N PRO A 95 -20.21 8.98 5.96
CA PRO A 95 -19.98 9.84 7.11
C PRO A 95 -20.61 9.30 8.41
N GLY A 96 -19.95 9.48 9.55
CA GLY A 96 -20.44 9.03 10.86
C GLY A 96 -20.17 7.57 11.22
N THR A 97 -19.77 6.72 10.26
CA THR A 97 -19.44 5.31 10.53
C THR A 97 -18.05 5.13 11.16
N GLN A 98 -17.84 3.98 11.83
CA GLN A 98 -16.52 3.59 12.34
C GLN A 98 -15.50 3.48 11.20
N ALA A 99 -15.88 2.84 10.08
CA ALA A 99 -15.04 2.72 8.90
C ALA A 99 -14.54 4.10 8.41
N ARG A 100 -15.43 5.09 8.30
CA ARG A 100 -15.04 6.45 7.90
C ARG A 100 -14.05 7.10 8.87
N ARG A 101 -14.22 6.92 10.18
CA ARG A 101 -13.26 7.43 11.17
C ARG A 101 -11.89 6.77 11.00
N THR A 102 -11.84 5.45 10.83
CA THR A 102 -10.59 4.70 10.57
C THR A 102 -9.92 5.14 9.27
N ILE A 103 -10.70 5.31 8.19
CA ILE A 103 -10.17 5.84 6.91
C ILE A 103 -9.59 7.24 7.10
N ASN A 104 -10.27 8.12 7.84
CA ASN A 104 -9.75 9.47 8.09
C ASN A 104 -8.42 9.43 8.86
N THR A 105 -8.29 8.58 9.90
CA THR A 105 -7.03 8.41 10.64
C THR A 105 -5.92 7.90 9.73
N HIS A 106 -6.19 6.85 8.96
CA HIS A 106 -5.25 6.31 7.97
C HIS A 106 -4.82 7.38 6.95
N ALA A 107 -5.78 8.09 6.36
CA ALA A 107 -5.53 9.09 5.33
C ALA A 107 -4.68 10.25 5.85
N TRP A 108 -4.96 10.76 7.06
CA TRP A 108 -4.14 11.84 7.64
C TRP A 108 -2.69 11.41 7.89
N ILE A 109 -2.47 10.20 8.39
CA ILE A 109 -1.12 9.66 8.56
C ILE A 109 -0.43 9.54 7.20
N MET A 110 -1.09 8.98 6.19
CA MET A 110 -0.48 8.76 4.87
C MET A 110 -0.25 10.05 4.06
N LEU A 111 -1.10 11.07 4.23
CA LEU A 111 -0.85 12.39 3.66
C LEU A 111 0.35 13.07 4.33
N THR A 112 0.51 12.89 5.65
CA THR A 112 1.68 13.38 6.38
C THR A 112 2.95 12.68 5.91
N VAL A 113 2.91 11.34 5.78
CA VAL A 113 3.98 10.54 5.18
C VAL A 113 4.35 11.06 3.80
N THR A 114 3.36 11.28 2.93
CA THR A 114 3.59 11.74 1.55
C THR A 114 4.23 13.12 1.53
N ALA A 115 3.80 14.04 2.39
CA ALA A 115 4.39 15.36 2.51
C ALA A 115 5.86 15.31 2.99
N LEU A 116 6.13 14.54 4.04
CA LEU A 116 7.51 14.30 4.53
C LEU A 116 8.37 13.64 3.47
N ALA A 117 7.80 12.72 2.70
CA ALA A 117 8.50 12.04 1.64
C ALA A 117 8.88 13.00 0.50
N VAL A 118 7.99 13.93 0.13
CA VAL A 118 8.35 15.01 -0.81
C VAL A 118 9.46 15.89 -0.25
N ILE A 119 9.42 16.25 1.05
CA ILE A 119 10.48 17.03 1.70
C ILE A 119 11.82 16.28 1.67
N HIS A 120 11.81 14.97 1.92
CA HIS A 120 13.00 14.12 1.84
C HIS A 120 13.71 14.27 0.48
N THR A 121 12.97 14.23 -0.64
CA THR A 121 13.56 14.37 -1.99
C THR A 121 14.26 15.71 -2.24
N ARG A 122 14.00 16.72 -1.41
CA ARG A 122 14.60 18.06 -1.48
C ARG A 122 15.68 18.26 -0.42
N THR A 123 15.92 17.27 0.44
CA THR A 123 16.88 17.35 1.54
C THR A 123 18.24 16.87 1.05
N SER A 124 19.28 17.66 1.30
CA SER A 124 20.66 17.35 0.85
C SER A 124 21.62 17.08 2.00
N THR A 125 21.18 17.21 3.26
CA THR A 125 22.03 16.95 4.42
C THR A 125 21.97 15.47 4.81
N PRO A 126 23.11 14.77 4.99
CA PRO A 126 23.11 13.33 5.28
C PRO A 126 22.29 12.96 6.52
N VAL A 127 22.41 13.74 7.61
CA VAL A 127 21.62 13.54 8.84
C VAL A 127 20.14 13.79 8.59
N GLY A 128 19.79 14.82 7.81
CA GLY A 128 18.40 15.14 7.49
C GLY A 128 17.70 14.04 6.70
N ILE A 129 18.40 13.47 5.71
CA ILE A 129 17.94 12.31 4.91
C ILE A 129 17.59 11.15 5.84
N VAL A 130 18.54 10.69 6.67
CA VAL A 130 18.35 9.55 7.57
C VAL A 130 17.21 9.79 8.56
N VAL A 131 17.15 10.99 9.17
CA VAL A 131 16.09 11.30 10.16
C VAL A 131 14.71 11.27 9.49
N ILE A 132 14.56 11.92 8.33
CA ILE A 132 13.28 11.96 7.64
C ILE A 132 12.89 10.57 7.14
N SER A 133 13.83 9.78 6.59
CA SER A 133 13.50 8.44 6.07
C SER A 133 13.06 7.50 7.19
N VAL A 134 13.73 7.53 8.36
CA VAL A 134 13.31 6.76 9.54
C VAL A 134 11.94 7.19 10.07
N VAL A 135 11.66 8.51 10.16
CA VAL A 135 10.35 9.02 10.58
C VAL A 135 9.27 8.59 9.61
N VAL A 136 9.53 8.68 8.30
CA VAL A 136 8.61 8.22 7.26
C VAL A 136 8.35 6.73 7.39
N ALA A 137 9.39 5.90 7.54
CA ALA A 137 9.25 4.46 7.74
C ALA A 137 8.39 4.11 8.97
N ALA A 138 8.59 4.81 10.10
CA ALA A 138 7.81 4.60 11.31
C ALA A 138 6.32 4.99 11.12
N LEU A 139 6.05 6.14 10.50
CA LEU A 139 4.70 6.59 10.22
C LEU A 139 3.99 5.71 9.18
N VAL A 140 4.71 5.20 8.19
CA VAL A 140 4.20 4.23 7.22
C VAL A 140 3.79 2.95 7.95
N ALA A 141 4.66 2.39 8.81
CA ALA A 141 4.33 1.21 9.59
C ALA A 141 3.07 1.42 10.44
N LEU A 142 2.97 2.56 11.14
CA LEU A 142 1.79 2.94 11.91
C LEU A 142 0.54 3.07 11.03
N GLY A 143 0.60 3.84 9.95
CA GLY A 143 -0.53 4.07 9.06
C GLY A 143 -1.01 2.77 8.38
N SER A 144 -0.09 1.84 8.09
CA SER A 144 -0.38 0.53 7.52
C SER A 144 -1.16 -0.36 8.47
N THR A 145 -1.08 -0.16 9.80
CA THR A 145 -1.97 -0.88 10.74
C THR A 145 -3.43 -0.52 10.51
N TYR A 146 -3.74 0.77 10.32
CA TYR A 146 -5.10 1.22 10.01
C TYR A 146 -5.55 0.77 8.62
N GLY A 147 -4.66 0.80 7.62
CA GLY A 147 -4.93 0.26 6.29
C GLY A 147 -5.23 -1.24 6.34
N GLY A 148 -4.46 -1.97 7.15
CA GLY A 148 -4.66 -3.40 7.43
C GLY A 148 -6.02 -3.66 8.07
N THR A 149 -6.43 -2.89 9.08
CA THR A 149 -7.78 -3.01 9.67
C THR A 149 -8.88 -2.77 8.63
N LEU A 150 -8.73 -1.78 7.74
CA LEU A 150 -9.72 -1.54 6.69
C LEU A 150 -9.87 -2.75 5.75
N VAL A 151 -8.76 -3.36 5.33
CA VAL A 151 -8.79 -4.48 4.37
C VAL A 151 -9.14 -5.79 5.06
N PHE A 152 -8.43 -6.15 6.13
CA PHE A 152 -8.48 -7.48 6.74
C PHE A 152 -9.55 -7.64 7.82
N ASP A 153 -9.87 -6.57 8.56
CA ASP A 153 -10.90 -6.65 9.61
C ASP A 153 -12.27 -6.23 9.06
N TYR A 154 -12.33 -5.14 8.29
CA TYR A 154 -13.60 -4.57 7.83
C TYR A 154 -14.04 -5.07 6.44
N GLY A 155 -13.17 -5.75 5.69
CA GLY A 155 -13.48 -6.16 4.32
C GLY A 155 -13.77 -4.97 3.41
N PHE A 156 -13.11 -3.83 3.63
CA PHE A 156 -13.33 -2.64 2.82
C PHE A 156 -12.85 -2.92 1.39
N TYR A 157 -13.81 -3.17 0.49
CA TYR A 157 -13.65 -3.59 -0.92
C TYR A 157 -13.09 -4.98 -1.23
N VAL A 158 -12.57 -5.68 -0.23
CA VAL A 158 -12.28 -7.11 -0.35
C VAL A 158 -13.46 -7.84 0.28
N GLU A 159 -14.13 -8.69 -0.50
CA GLU A 159 -15.27 -9.42 0.06
C GLU A 159 -14.77 -10.34 1.17
N THR A 160 -15.27 -10.11 2.39
CA THR A 160 -14.93 -10.93 3.55
C THR A 160 -15.50 -12.33 3.31
N ALA A 161 -14.62 -13.30 3.09
CA ALA A 161 -15.04 -14.68 2.92
C ALA A 161 -15.50 -15.24 4.28
N GLY A 162 -16.81 -15.30 4.49
CA GLY A 162 -17.42 -16.17 5.52
C GLY A 162 -17.33 -17.64 5.10
N ASP A 163 -18.44 -18.37 5.08
CA ASP A 163 -18.53 -19.68 4.40
C ASP A 163 -18.56 -19.50 2.88
N HIS A 164 -17.45 -19.03 2.32
CA HIS A 164 -17.35 -18.75 0.89
C HIS A 164 -17.22 -20.08 0.11
N PRO A 165 -17.95 -20.29 -1.01
CA PRO A 165 -17.95 -21.55 -1.75
C PRO A 165 -16.57 -22.03 -2.25
N VAL A 166 -15.58 -21.13 -2.28
CA VAL A 166 -14.18 -21.42 -2.59
C VAL A 166 -13.53 -22.41 -1.62
N TRP A 167 -14.06 -22.53 -0.39
CA TRP A 167 -13.56 -23.45 0.63
C TRP A 167 -14.24 -24.83 0.56
N HIS A 168 -15.27 -24.99 -0.27
CA HIS A 168 -15.96 -26.27 -0.45
C HIS A 168 -15.19 -27.15 -1.44
N LYS A 169 -15.27 -28.48 -1.28
CA LYS A 169 -14.66 -29.43 -2.22
C LYS A 169 -15.37 -29.33 -3.57
N SER A 170 -14.71 -28.72 -4.55
CA SER A 170 -15.22 -28.54 -5.91
C SER A 170 -14.07 -28.62 -6.93
N GLU A 171 -14.36 -29.12 -8.13
CA GLU A 171 -13.45 -29.04 -9.29
C GLU A 171 -13.71 -27.77 -10.15
N GLN A 172 -14.69 -26.95 -9.74
CA GLN A 172 -15.06 -25.71 -10.41
C GLN A 172 -14.51 -24.51 -9.65
N ASP A 173 -13.87 -23.60 -10.40
CA ASP A 173 -13.37 -22.34 -9.87
C ASP A 173 -14.54 -21.35 -9.65
N VAL A 174 -14.66 -20.82 -8.45
CA VAL A 174 -15.67 -19.80 -8.09
C VAL A 174 -15.18 -18.41 -8.50
N LEU A 175 -16.02 -17.60 -9.14
CA LEU A 175 -15.72 -16.23 -9.53
C LEU A 175 -16.68 -15.25 -8.82
N PRO A 176 -16.19 -14.08 -8.34
CA PRO A 176 -17.06 -13.05 -7.75
C PRO A 176 -18.18 -12.62 -8.70
N GLY A 177 -19.41 -12.47 -8.20
CA GLY A 177 -20.57 -11.97 -8.96
C GLY A 177 -21.32 -13.03 -9.79
N ARG A 178 -20.93 -14.31 -9.74
CA ARG A 178 -21.82 -15.41 -10.13
C ARG A 178 -22.53 -15.90 -8.87
N HIS A 179 -23.70 -15.34 -8.62
CA HIS A 179 -24.65 -15.92 -7.68
C HIS A 179 -25.56 -16.82 -8.53
N ASP A 180 -25.33 -18.11 -8.44
CA ASP A 180 -26.30 -19.10 -8.89
C ASP A 180 -27.42 -19.21 -7.84
#